data_AF-A0A944D7U5-F1
#
_entry.id   AF-A0A944D7U5-F1
#
_cell.length_a   1.000
_cell.length_b   1.000
_cell.length_c   1.000
_cell.angle_alpha   90.00
_cell.angle_beta   90.00
_cell.angle_gamma   90.00
#
_symmetry.space_group_name_H-M   'P 1'
#
loop_
_entity.id
_entity.type
_entity.pdbx_description
1 polymer ?
#
loop_
_entity_poly.entity_id
_entity_poly.type
_entity_poly.pdbx_seq_one_letter_code
_entity_poly.pdbx_strand_id
1 'polypeptide(L)'
;MYVLKRDGKKEPMMFDKITARVRKLCYGLNERVDPVKVSLRVIEGLYDGVTTSELDNLAAEIAATMTTTHPDFAKLAARISVSNLHKNTKKSFSETMEDLYRYVNPRTAKAAPLLSDEVYESIMKNAELLDSTIIYNRDFGYDYFGFKTLERSYLLKLNGKIVERPQHMLMRVSVG
;
A
#
# COMPACT_ATOMS: atom_id res chain seq x y z
N MET A 1 -22.17 5.62 13.28
CA MET A 1 -21.28 5.59 12.10
C MET A 1 -20.60 4.22 12.04
N TYR A 2 -20.59 3.60 10.87
CA TYR A 2 -19.97 2.31 10.60
C TYR A 2 -18.89 2.43 9.52
N VAL A 3 -17.91 1.55 9.57
CA VAL A 3 -16.83 1.43 8.58
C VAL A 3 -16.96 0.09 7.88
N LEU A 4 -16.75 0.07 6.56
CA LEU A 4 -16.71 -1.14 5.74
C LEU A 4 -15.29 -1.71 5.71
N LYS A 5 -15.11 -2.91 6.25
CA LYS A 5 -13.83 -3.63 6.17
C LYS A 5 -13.57 -4.13 4.75
N ARG A 6 -12.30 -4.46 4.47
CA ARG A 6 -11.85 -5.04 3.18
C ARG A 6 -12.53 -6.37 2.85
N ASP A 7 -12.98 -7.10 3.87
CA ASP A 7 -13.76 -8.34 3.74
C ASP A 7 -15.28 -8.08 3.55
N GLY A 8 -15.70 -6.82 3.44
CA GLY A 8 -17.10 -6.40 3.28
C GLY A 8 -17.89 -6.30 4.59
N LYS A 9 -17.32 -6.69 5.73
CA LYS A 9 -18.04 -6.61 7.02
C LYS A 9 -18.19 -5.17 7.50
N LYS A 10 -19.36 -4.86 8.05
CA LYS A 10 -19.63 -3.60 8.75
C LYS A 10 -19.13 -3.70 10.19
N GLU A 11 -18.35 -2.71 10.61
CA GLU A 11 -17.99 -2.56 12.03
C GLU A 11 -18.33 -1.16 12.54
N PRO A 12 -18.74 -1.02 13.81
CA PRO A 12 -18.90 0.28 14.42
C PRO A 12 -17.55 1.01 14.41
N MET A 13 -17.59 2.29 14.05
CA MET A 13 -16.42 3.13 14.09
C MET A 13 -15.97 3.34 15.54
N MET A 14 -14.71 3.03 15.84
CA MET A 14 -14.12 3.23 17.17
C MET A 14 -12.86 4.07 17.06
N PHE A 15 -12.84 5.22 17.74
CA PHE A 15 -11.70 6.12 17.76
C PHE A 15 -10.41 5.42 18.20
N ASP A 16 -10.48 4.63 19.25
CA ASP A 16 -9.31 3.93 19.79
C ASP A 16 -8.68 2.96 18.78
N LYS A 17 -9.48 2.35 17.90
CA LYS A 17 -8.96 1.48 16.83
C LYS A 17 -8.16 2.28 15.80
N ILE A 18 -8.60 3.49 15.44
CA ILE A 18 -7.90 4.39 14.52
C ILE A 18 -6.58 4.83 15.15
N THR A 19 -6.64 5.36 16.38
CA THR A 19 -5.48 5.83 17.12
C THR A 19 -4.45 4.72 17.35
N ALA A 20 -4.90 3.51 17.74
CA ALA A 20 -4.02 2.37 17.94
C ALA A 20 -3.32 1.96 16.63
N ARG A 21 -4.00 2.06 15.49
CA ARG A 21 -3.42 1.76 14.18
C ARG A 21 -2.35 2.77 13.81
N VAL A 22 -2.62 4.08 13.92
CA VAL A 22 -1.65 5.14 13.63
C VAL A 22 -0.44 5.01 14.57
N ARG A 23 -0.68 4.80 15.87
CA ARG A 23 0.36 4.63 16.88
C ARG A 23 1.33 3.48 16.58
N LYS A 24 0.84 2.34 16.07
CA LYS A 24 1.69 1.22 15.65
C LYS A 24 2.69 1.59 14.54
N LEU A 25 2.41 2.63 13.76
CA LEU A 25 3.26 3.10 12.66
C LEU A 25 4.21 4.24 13.08
N CYS A 26 4.10 4.74 14.32
CA CYS A 26 4.95 5.81 14.85
C CYS A 26 6.29 5.31 15.44
N TYR A 27 6.68 4.05 15.23
CA TYR A 27 7.92 3.51 15.79
C TYR A 27 9.16 4.30 15.34
N GLY A 28 10.01 4.72 16.27
CA GLY A 28 11.23 5.48 15.96
C GLY A 28 10.99 6.83 15.31
N LEU A 29 9.77 7.40 15.40
CA LEU A 29 9.49 8.79 15.05
C LEU A 29 9.67 9.69 16.27
N ASN A 30 9.91 10.98 16.02
CA ASN A 30 10.00 11.97 17.09
C ASN A 30 8.70 12.06 17.92
N GLU A 31 8.82 12.35 19.22
CA GLU A 31 7.70 12.47 20.16
C GLU A 31 6.68 13.56 19.78
N ARG A 32 7.10 14.56 18.98
CA ARG A 32 6.19 15.57 18.42
C ARG A 32 5.15 14.98 17.45
N VAL A 33 5.39 13.78 16.91
CA VAL A 33 4.46 13.06 16.04
C VAL A 33 3.39 12.38 16.90
N ASP A 34 2.37 13.13 17.25
CA ASP A 34 1.26 12.64 18.07
C ASP A 34 0.19 11.92 17.21
N PRO A 35 0.02 10.58 17.36
CA PRO A 35 -0.99 9.83 16.63
C PRO A 35 -2.44 10.22 16.99
N VAL A 36 -2.66 10.79 18.18
CA VAL A 36 -3.98 11.26 18.62
C VAL A 36 -4.42 12.46 17.79
N LYS A 37 -3.51 13.42 17.55
CA LYS A 37 -3.81 14.60 16.71
C LYS A 37 -4.19 14.23 15.29
N VAL A 38 -3.49 13.26 14.69
CA VAL A 38 -3.84 12.73 13.36
C VAL A 38 -5.24 12.11 13.41
N SER A 39 -5.50 11.28 14.43
CA SER A 39 -6.76 10.56 14.54
C SER A 39 -7.96 11.49 14.75
N LEU A 40 -7.82 12.57 15.52
CA LEU A 40 -8.87 13.57 15.72
C LEU A 40 -9.28 14.21 14.38
N ARG A 41 -8.31 14.66 13.59
CA ARG A 41 -8.55 15.22 12.26
C ARG A 41 -9.15 14.20 11.28
N VAL A 42 -8.77 12.92 11.41
CA VAL A 42 -9.35 11.85 10.59
C VAL A 42 -10.85 11.77 10.85
N ILE A 43 -11.29 11.77 12.11
CA ILE A 43 -12.73 11.67 12.46
C ILE A 43 -13.55 12.77 11.80
N GLU A 44 -13.04 14.00 11.78
CA GLU A 44 -13.73 15.16 11.22
C GLU A 44 -14.04 14.99 9.71
N GLY A 45 -13.23 14.20 9.00
CA GLY A 45 -13.41 13.89 7.58
C GLY A 45 -14.18 12.60 7.28
N LEU A 46 -14.67 11.87 8.29
CA LEU A 46 -15.37 10.59 8.06
C LEU A 46 -16.86 10.76 7.81
N TYR A 47 -17.41 9.86 7.00
CA TYR A 47 -18.83 9.69 6.74
C TYR A 47 -19.25 8.24 6.98
N ASP A 48 -20.56 8.01 7.12
CA ASP A 48 -21.10 6.66 7.36
C ASP A 48 -20.90 5.75 6.15
N GLY A 49 -20.37 4.55 6.38
CA GLY A 49 -20.11 3.58 5.32
C GLY A 49 -18.74 3.73 4.64
N VAL A 50 -17.87 4.63 5.11
CA VAL A 50 -16.48 4.75 4.63
C VAL A 50 -15.74 3.40 4.71
N THR A 51 -14.93 3.07 3.70
CA THR A 51 -14.15 1.83 3.72
C THR A 51 -12.88 1.98 4.55
N THR A 52 -12.38 0.88 5.11
CA THR A 52 -11.10 0.87 5.84
C THR A 52 -9.90 1.23 4.96
N SER A 53 -10.01 1.11 3.63
CA SER A 53 -8.96 1.54 2.69
C SER A 53 -9.01 3.05 2.45
N GLU A 54 -10.21 3.64 2.32
CA GLU A 54 -10.39 5.10 2.25
C GLU A 54 -9.98 5.78 3.55
N LEU A 55 -10.31 5.18 4.71
CA LEU A 55 -9.88 5.68 6.02
C LEU A 55 -8.35 5.75 6.13
N ASP A 56 -7.65 4.71 5.68
CA ASP A 56 -6.18 4.70 5.67
C ASP A 56 -5.61 5.77 4.71
N ASN A 57 -6.25 6.00 3.56
CA ASN A 57 -5.85 7.07 2.64
C ASN A 57 -6.03 8.46 3.26
N LEU A 58 -7.19 8.72 3.87
CA LEU A 58 -7.46 9.97 4.57
C LEU A 58 -6.46 10.21 5.71
N ALA A 59 -6.14 9.17 6.50
CA ALA A 59 -5.15 9.26 7.56
C ALA A 59 -3.74 9.58 7.04
N ALA A 60 -3.35 9.00 5.90
CA ALA A 60 -2.08 9.32 5.26
C ALA A 60 -2.03 10.77 4.73
N GLU A 61 -3.10 11.24 4.09
CA GLU A 61 -3.21 12.62 3.59
C GLU A 61 -3.14 13.64 4.73
N ILE A 62 -3.90 13.42 5.80
CA ILE A 62 -3.87 14.28 6.98
C ILE A 62 -2.48 14.31 7.60
N ALA A 63 -1.85 13.14 7.78
CA ALA A 63 -0.47 13.09 8.28
C ALA A 63 0.48 13.87 7.35
N ALA A 64 0.33 13.78 6.02
CA ALA A 64 1.16 14.53 5.09
C ALA A 64 0.99 16.04 5.24
N THR A 65 -0.22 16.56 5.47
CA THR A 65 -0.44 18.00 5.73
C THR A 65 0.26 18.50 7.01
N MET A 66 0.48 17.60 7.97
CA MET A 66 1.13 17.91 9.25
C MET A 66 2.67 17.93 9.14
N THR A 67 3.24 17.65 7.96
CA THR A 67 4.68 17.77 7.69
C THR A 67 5.21 19.19 7.98
N THR A 68 4.35 20.21 7.84
CA THR A 68 4.65 21.60 8.21
C THR A 68 5.00 21.78 9.69
N THR A 69 4.53 20.88 10.56
CA THR A 69 4.81 20.91 12.00
C THR A 69 6.07 20.13 12.37
N HIS A 70 6.30 18.97 11.73
CA HIS A 70 7.50 18.16 11.91
C HIS A 70 7.69 17.22 10.70
N PRO A 71 8.91 17.05 10.17
CA PRO A 71 9.16 16.23 8.97
C PRO A 71 8.82 14.74 9.14
N ASP A 72 8.90 14.19 10.36
CA ASP A 72 8.53 12.78 10.60
C ASP A 72 7.04 12.47 10.34
N PHE A 73 6.16 13.48 10.25
CA PHE A 73 4.79 13.27 9.77
C PHE A 73 4.74 12.80 8.31
N ALA A 74 5.70 13.20 7.46
CA ALA A 74 5.84 12.66 6.11
C ALA A 74 6.21 11.17 6.13
N LYS A 75 7.08 10.75 7.06
CA LYS A 75 7.40 9.32 7.27
C LYS A 75 6.17 8.56 7.74
N LEU A 76 5.41 9.11 8.70
CA LEU A 76 4.16 8.49 9.15
C LEU A 76 3.15 8.33 8.02
N ALA A 77 2.94 9.37 7.22
CA ALA A 77 2.05 9.35 6.05
C ALA A 77 2.46 8.28 5.03
N ALA A 78 3.76 8.16 4.76
CA ALA A 78 4.31 7.12 3.90
C ALA A 78 4.02 5.72 4.46
N ARG A 79 4.30 5.51 5.76
CA ARG A 79 4.07 4.22 6.44
C ARG A 79 2.59 3.82 6.45
N ILE A 80 1.68 4.76 6.64
CA ILE A 80 0.23 4.51 6.54
C ILE A 80 -0.12 4.07 5.11
N SER A 81 0.38 4.78 4.10
CA SER A 81 0.13 4.47 2.68
C SER A 81 0.68 3.09 2.28
N VAL A 82 1.91 2.76 2.68
CA VAL A 82 2.54 1.45 2.46
C VAL A 82 1.76 0.36 3.18
N SER A 83 1.37 0.58 4.44
CA SER A 83 0.56 -0.38 5.20
C SER A 83 -0.80 -0.63 4.52
N ASN A 84 -1.41 0.41 3.96
CA ASN A 84 -2.63 0.28 3.16
C ASN A 84 -2.38 -0.56 1.90
N LEU A 85 -1.34 -0.24 1.14
CA LEU A 85 -0.97 -0.97 -0.09
C LEU A 85 -0.73 -2.45 0.19
N HIS A 86 0.03 -2.79 1.23
CA HIS A 86 0.29 -4.18 1.62
C HIS A 86 -0.99 -4.96 1.95
N LYS A 87 -2.03 -4.31 2.48
CA LYS A 87 -3.33 -4.94 2.75
C LYS A 87 -4.22 -5.08 1.52
N ASN A 88 -3.90 -4.39 0.44
CA ASN A 88 -4.65 -4.44 -0.82
C ASN A 88 -3.88 -5.20 -1.93
N THR A 89 -2.71 -5.76 -1.63
CA THR A 89 -1.85 -6.49 -2.59
C THR A 89 -1.44 -7.84 -2.04
N LYS A 90 -1.16 -8.81 -2.93
CA LYS A 90 -0.64 -10.12 -2.55
C LYS A 90 0.74 -9.98 -1.90
N LYS A 91 1.10 -10.92 -1.03
CA LYS A 91 2.41 -10.94 -0.37
C LYS A 91 3.47 -11.64 -1.21
N SER A 92 3.13 -12.72 -1.91
CA SER A 92 4.08 -13.41 -2.80
C SER A 92 4.38 -12.53 -4.02
N PHE A 93 5.66 -12.45 -4.38
CA PHE A 93 6.09 -11.78 -5.60
C PHE A 93 5.78 -12.64 -6.82
N SER A 94 6.11 -13.93 -6.78
CA SER A 94 5.85 -14.86 -7.88
C SER A 94 4.37 -14.93 -8.26
N GLU A 95 3.45 -15.01 -7.27
CA GLU A 95 1.99 -14.97 -7.53
C GLU A 95 1.54 -13.66 -8.19
N THR A 96 2.13 -12.51 -7.79
CA THR A 96 1.82 -11.23 -8.42
C THR A 96 2.32 -11.18 -9.87
N MET A 97 3.50 -11.76 -10.14
CA MET A 97 4.05 -11.82 -11.50
C MET A 97 3.23 -12.76 -12.40
N GLU A 98 2.72 -13.87 -11.85
CA GLU A 98 1.78 -14.74 -12.55
C GLU A 98 0.48 -14.03 -12.92
N ASP A 99 -0.11 -13.23 -12.01
CA ASP A 99 -1.30 -12.42 -12.32
C ASP A 99 -1.03 -11.40 -13.44
N LEU A 100 0.16 -10.77 -13.43
CA LEU A 100 0.57 -9.77 -14.42
C LEU A 100 0.82 -10.41 -15.79
N TYR A 101 1.40 -11.60 -15.83
CA TYR A 101 1.62 -12.35 -17.06
C TYR A 101 0.31 -12.87 -17.65
N ARG A 102 -0.59 -13.42 -16.82
CA ARG A 102 -1.89 -13.93 -17.26
C ARG A 102 -2.95 -12.85 -17.49
N TYR A 103 -2.56 -11.58 -17.50
CA TYR A 103 -3.51 -10.49 -17.66
C TYR A 103 -4.24 -10.56 -19.02
N VAL A 104 -5.56 -10.49 -18.94
CA VAL A 104 -6.46 -10.40 -20.10
C VAL A 104 -7.12 -9.03 -20.07
N ASN A 105 -7.05 -8.32 -21.19
CA ASN A 105 -7.66 -7.01 -21.29
C ASN A 105 -9.19 -7.13 -21.24
N PRO A 106 -9.87 -6.52 -20.25
CA PRO A 106 -11.32 -6.70 -20.06
C PRO A 106 -12.17 -6.09 -21.18
N ARG A 107 -11.62 -5.15 -21.97
CA ARG A 107 -12.34 -4.52 -23.08
C ARG A 107 -12.28 -5.34 -24.37
N THR A 108 -11.19 -6.07 -24.58
CA THR A 108 -10.96 -6.83 -25.83
C THR A 108 -11.05 -8.33 -25.64
N ALA A 109 -11.07 -8.80 -24.38
CA ALA A 109 -10.99 -10.22 -24.00
C ALA A 109 -9.77 -10.95 -24.57
N LYS A 110 -8.71 -10.23 -24.92
CA LYS A 110 -7.45 -10.80 -25.44
C LYS A 110 -6.38 -10.80 -24.37
N ALA A 111 -5.51 -11.81 -24.42
CA ALA A 111 -4.29 -11.85 -23.61
C ALA A 111 -3.44 -10.60 -23.89
N ALA A 112 -3.04 -9.93 -22.82
CA ALA A 112 -2.23 -8.73 -22.85
C ALA A 112 -1.20 -8.82 -21.71
N PRO A 113 -0.28 -9.81 -21.75
CA PRO A 113 0.70 -10.02 -20.70
C PRO A 113 1.50 -8.74 -20.45
N LEU A 114 1.70 -8.39 -19.17
CA LEU A 114 2.48 -7.23 -18.75
C LEU A 114 3.96 -7.56 -18.52
N LEU A 115 4.35 -8.81 -18.69
CA LEU A 115 5.71 -9.34 -18.59
C LEU A 115 6.05 -10.09 -19.88
N SER A 116 7.33 -10.09 -20.27
CA SER A 116 7.79 -10.97 -21.35
C SER A 116 7.85 -12.42 -20.88
N ASP A 117 7.75 -13.36 -21.84
CA ASP A 117 7.84 -14.80 -21.57
C ASP A 117 9.15 -15.15 -20.85
N GLU A 118 10.27 -14.62 -21.32
CA GLU A 118 11.60 -14.84 -20.74
C GLU A 118 11.69 -14.42 -19.27
N VAL A 119 11.19 -13.23 -18.93
CA VAL A 119 11.19 -12.72 -17.55
C VAL A 119 10.28 -13.57 -16.68
N TYR A 120 9.09 -13.90 -17.17
CA TYR A 120 8.14 -14.73 -16.43
C TYR A 120 8.70 -16.13 -16.15
N GLU A 121 9.27 -16.80 -17.16
CA GLU A 121 9.86 -18.13 -16.99
C GLU A 121 11.03 -18.12 -16.00
N SER A 122 11.90 -17.10 -16.08
CA SER A 122 13.01 -16.91 -15.14
C SER A 122 12.51 -16.74 -13.70
N ILE A 123 11.46 -15.92 -13.50
CA ILE A 123 10.83 -15.73 -12.19
C ILE A 123 10.25 -17.04 -11.67
N MET A 124 9.46 -17.75 -12.47
CA MET A 124 8.78 -18.97 -12.03
C MET A 124 9.76 -20.10 -11.71
N LYS A 125 10.84 -20.23 -12.48
CA LYS A 125 11.91 -21.21 -12.22
C LYS A 125 12.62 -20.96 -10.87
N ASN A 126 12.63 -19.72 -10.38
CA ASN A 126 13.32 -19.32 -9.15
C ASN A 126 12.34 -18.80 -8.08
N ALA A 127 11.05 -19.13 -8.18
CA ALA A 127 9.97 -18.50 -7.41
C ALA A 127 10.22 -18.51 -5.89
N GLU A 128 10.55 -19.68 -5.32
CA GLU A 128 10.80 -19.83 -3.88
C GLU A 128 11.97 -18.98 -3.38
N LEU A 129 13.05 -18.92 -4.15
CA LEU A 129 14.24 -18.13 -3.83
C LEU A 129 13.91 -16.63 -3.87
N LEU A 130 13.25 -16.17 -4.93
CA LEU A 130 12.91 -14.76 -5.11
C LEU A 130 11.91 -14.29 -4.04
N ASP A 131 10.88 -15.08 -3.75
CA ASP A 131 9.88 -14.77 -2.72
C ASP A 131 10.49 -14.68 -1.32
N SER A 132 11.43 -15.56 -0.98
CA SER A 132 12.09 -15.57 0.33
C SER A 132 13.16 -14.49 0.49
N THR A 133 13.72 -13.97 -0.61
CA THR A 133 14.76 -12.93 -0.59
C THR A 133 14.20 -11.53 -0.35
N ILE A 134 12.91 -11.30 -0.67
CA ILE A 134 12.31 -9.97 -0.58
C ILE A 134 12.06 -9.54 0.87
N ILE A 135 12.63 -8.38 1.24
CA ILE A 135 12.46 -7.77 2.56
C ILE A 135 11.41 -6.64 2.47
N TYR A 136 10.13 -6.98 2.68
CA TYR A 136 9.02 -6.01 2.61
C TYR A 136 9.09 -4.85 3.59
N ASN A 137 9.86 -4.98 4.69
CA ASN A 137 10.06 -3.88 5.63
C ASN A 137 10.77 -2.68 4.97
N ARG A 138 11.50 -2.88 3.86
CA ARG A 138 12.13 -1.81 3.09
C ARG A 138 11.13 -0.86 2.44
N ASP A 139 9.89 -1.30 2.19
CA ASP A 139 8.85 -0.42 1.67
C ASP A 139 8.50 0.72 2.64
N PHE A 140 8.75 0.55 3.95
CA PHE A 140 8.51 1.61 4.95
C PHE A 140 9.63 2.66 5.01
N GLY A 141 10.66 2.54 4.15
CA GLY A 141 11.76 3.49 4.03
C GLY A 141 11.49 4.67 3.11
N TYR A 142 10.44 4.62 2.29
CA TYR A 142 10.06 5.75 1.43
C TYR A 142 9.47 6.90 2.25
N ASP A 143 9.64 8.12 1.74
CA ASP A 143 8.85 9.27 2.16
C ASP A 143 7.48 9.28 1.46
N TYR A 144 6.58 10.18 1.90
CA TYR A 144 5.21 10.17 1.39
C TYR A 144 5.15 10.53 -0.09
N PHE A 145 5.90 11.55 -0.51
CA PHE A 145 5.88 12.02 -1.89
C PHE A 145 6.55 11.04 -2.85
N GLY A 146 7.67 10.43 -2.45
CA GLY A 146 8.31 9.35 -3.21
C GLY A 146 7.38 8.14 -3.36
N PHE A 147 6.72 7.72 -2.27
CA PHE A 147 5.75 6.63 -2.33
C PHE A 147 4.56 6.95 -3.26
N LYS A 148 3.97 8.15 -3.16
CA LYS A 148 2.86 8.54 -4.04
C LYS A 148 3.26 8.63 -5.51
N THR A 149 4.51 8.97 -5.79
CA THR A 149 5.06 8.97 -7.15
C THR A 149 5.13 7.53 -7.70
N LEU A 150 5.63 6.59 -6.89
CA LEU A 150 5.65 5.16 -7.23
C LEU A 150 4.23 4.62 -7.49
N GLU A 151 3.31 4.91 -6.57
CA GLU A 151 1.90 4.49 -6.63
C GLU A 151 1.20 4.98 -7.92
N ARG A 152 1.51 6.21 -8.35
CA ARG A 152 0.87 6.81 -9.52
C ARG A 152 1.36 6.19 -10.82
N SER A 153 2.68 6.07 -10.99
CA SER A 153 3.30 5.89 -12.32
C SER A 153 4.14 4.62 -12.48
N TYR A 154 4.61 4.00 -11.39
CA TYR A 154 5.62 2.93 -11.48
C TYR A 154 5.07 1.55 -11.12
N LEU A 155 4.17 1.47 -10.14
CA LEU A 155 3.60 0.20 -9.72
C LEU A 155 2.56 -0.29 -10.73
N LEU A 156 2.72 -1.52 -11.20
CA LEU A 156 1.82 -2.12 -12.17
C LEU A 156 0.39 -2.31 -11.62
N LYS A 157 -0.58 -2.14 -12.52
CA LYS A 157 -2.01 -2.15 -12.22
C LYS A 157 -2.72 -3.21 -13.05
N LEU A 158 -3.62 -3.94 -12.42
CA LEU A 158 -4.59 -4.80 -13.08
C LEU A 158 -5.98 -4.19 -12.92
N ASN A 159 -6.69 -3.98 -14.03
CA ASN A 159 -8.04 -3.39 -14.02
C ASN A 159 -8.13 -2.07 -13.23
N GLY A 160 -7.09 -1.23 -13.35
CA GLY A 160 -7.00 0.05 -12.65
C GLY A 160 -6.61 -0.04 -11.16
N LYS A 161 -6.44 -1.23 -10.60
CA LYS A 161 -6.00 -1.44 -9.21
C LYS A 161 -4.53 -1.81 -9.17
N ILE A 162 -3.79 -1.21 -8.24
CA ILE A 162 -2.38 -1.53 -8.03
C ILE A 162 -2.29 -2.94 -7.43
N VAL A 163 -1.47 -3.79 -8.05
CA VAL A 163 -1.23 -5.16 -7.58
C VAL A 163 0.21 -5.36 -7.11
N GLU A 164 1.11 -4.49 -7.55
CA GLU A 164 2.54 -4.58 -7.30
C GLU A 164 2.96 -3.73 -6.09
N ARG A 165 3.83 -4.27 -5.24
CA ARG A 165 4.50 -3.52 -4.16
C ARG A 165 5.80 -2.89 -4.64
N PRO A 166 6.36 -1.86 -3.97
CA PRO A 166 7.65 -1.30 -4.37
C PRO A 166 8.77 -2.35 -4.41
N GLN A 167 8.87 -3.25 -3.42
CA GLN A 167 9.84 -4.36 -3.51
C GLN A 167 9.59 -5.30 -4.69
N HIS A 168 8.34 -5.54 -5.08
CA HIS A 168 8.03 -6.36 -6.26
C HIS A 168 8.53 -5.70 -7.54
N MET A 169 8.30 -4.40 -7.68
CA MET A 169 8.80 -3.61 -8.81
C MET A 169 10.33 -3.67 -8.90
N LEU A 170 11.03 -3.48 -7.78
CA LEU A 170 12.49 -3.55 -7.75
C LEU A 170 13.02 -4.94 -8.11
N MET A 171 12.37 -6.00 -7.62
CA MET A 171 12.76 -7.38 -7.96
C MET A 171 12.49 -7.68 -9.44
N ARG A 172 11.33 -7.28 -9.98
CA ARG A 172 11.01 -7.42 -11.41
C ARG A 172 12.06 -6.73 -12.29
N VAL A 173 12.46 -5.51 -11.94
CA VAL A 173 13.53 -4.77 -12.64
C VAL A 173 14.90 -5.41 -12.48
N SER A 174 15.14 -6.15 -11.40
CA SER A 174 16.42 -6.86 -11.20
C SER A 174 16.51 -8.16 -12.00
N VAL A 175 15.37 -8.79 -12.29
CA VAL A 175 15.30 -10.04 -13.06
C VAL A 175 15.23 -9.79 -14.57
N GLY A 176 14.54 -8.72 -14.99
CA GLY A 176 14.46 -8.29 -16.38
C GLY A 176 15.67 -7.48 -16.83
#